data_AF-A0A957M9M6-F1
#
_entry.id   AF-A0A957M9M6-F1
#
_cell.length_a   1.000
_cell.length_b   1.000
_cell.length_c   1.000
_cell.angle_alpha   90.00
_cell.angle_beta   90.00
_cell.angle_gamma   90.00
#
_symmetry.space_group_name_H-M   'P 1'
#
loop_
_entity.id
_entity.type
_entity.pdbx_description
1 polymer ?
#
loop_
_entity_poly.entity_id
_entity_poly.type
_entity_poly.pdbx_seq_one_letter_code
_entity_poly.pdbx_strand_id
1 'polypeptide(L)'
;AFEPPYSPPPGGNLVRPEAAPMPDFGASKSGRVEPQPAPAKAQPGPQRPLTQPINEGELLTPRIVGGAQDWKLPPLGTILNDWDRVADDDNHIRNQGRLIQETLALFGVPADFEGAYKGPSVTQYLIKPGYVERKSGAETQR
;
A
#
# COMPACT_ATOMS: atom_id res chain seq x y z
N ALA A 1 41.53 0.89 -22.43
CA ALA A 1 40.28 1.66 -22.58
C ALA A 1 39.47 1.45 -21.30
N PHE A 2 39.21 2.52 -20.55
CA PHE A 2 38.46 2.50 -19.30
C PHE A 2 37.08 3.13 -19.59
N GLU A 3 35.99 2.40 -19.35
CA GLU A 3 34.64 2.97 -19.43
C GLU A 3 34.37 3.89 -18.22
N PRO A 4 33.62 5.00 -18.39
CA PRO A 4 33.21 5.84 -17.26
C PRO A 4 32.01 5.23 -16.50
N PRO A 5 31.83 5.51 -15.20
CA PRO A 5 30.68 5.03 -14.44
C PRO A 5 29.39 5.75 -14.88
N TYR A 6 28.32 4.96 -15.02
CA TYR A 6 26.98 5.44 -15.36
C TYR A 6 26.43 6.38 -14.27
N SER A 7 25.90 7.54 -14.68
CA SER A 7 25.25 8.52 -13.81
C SER A 7 23.76 8.61 -14.18
N PRO A 8 22.81 8.43 -13.23
CA PRO A 8 21.39 8.54 -13.53
C PRO A 8 20.98 10.00 -13.80
N PRO A 9 19.99 10.24 -14.69
CA PRO A 9 19.56 11.59 -15.04
C PRO A 9 18.82 12.27 -13.86
N PRO A 10 18.86 13.62 -13.78
CA PRO A 10 18.20 14.38 -12.73
C PRO A 10 16.68 14.20 -12.81
N GLY A 11 16.07 13.88 -11.65
CA GLY A 11 14.64 13.65 -11.52
C GLY A 11 13.81 14.84 -12.00
N GLY A 12 13.00 14.62 -13.04
CA GLY A 12 11.98 15.57 -13.46
C GLY A 12 10.89 15.70 -12.41
N ASN A 13 10.44 16.94 -12.18
CA ASN A 13 9.30 17.29 -11.35
C ASN A 13 8.06 16.44 -11.72
N LEU A 14 7.68 15.50 -10.87
CA LEU A 14 6.39 14.82 -10.91
C LEU A 14 5.55 15.33 -9.74
N VAL A 15 4.71 16.32 -10.04
CA VAL A 15 3.69 16.86 -9.14
C VAL A 15 2.72 15.74 -8.78
N ARG A 16 2.62 15.41 -7.48
CA ARG A 16 1.57 14.52 -6.96
C ARG A 16 0.24 15.30 -6.91
N PRO A 17 -0.87 14.79 -7.46
CA PRO A 17 -2.17 15.43 -7.26
C PRO A 17 -2.62 15.26 -5.81
N GLU A 18 -2.98 16.38 -5.19
CA GLU A 18 -3.52 16.48 -3.82
C GLU A 18 -4.93 15.84 -3.75
N ALA A 19 -5.17 14.99 -2.76
CA ALA A 19 -6.47 14.40 -2.51
C ALA A 19 -7.37 15.39 -1.76
N ALA A 20 -8.59 15.60 -2.26
CA ALA A 20 -9.62 16.49 -1.70
C ALA A 20 -10.06 16.09 -0.26
N PRO A 21 -10.56 17.04 0.56
CA PRO A 21 -10.95 16.78 1.94
C PRO A 21 -12.27 16.02 2.05
N MET A 22 -12.37 15.09 3.00
CA MET A 22 -13.61 14.40 3.38
C MET A 22 -14.38 15.17 4.47
N PRO A 23 -15.71 14.99 4.61
CA PRO A 23 -16.58 15.87 5.38
C PRO A 23 -16.56 15.63 6.90
N ASP A 24 -16.96 16.69 7.60
CA ASP A 24 -17.05 16.89 9.04
C ASP A 24 -18.18 16.05 9.68
N PHE A 25 -17.88 15.29 10.74
CA PHE A 25 -18.89 14.65 11.58
C PHE A 25 -19.04 15.43 12.89
N GLY A 26 -20.02 16.32 12.89
CA GLY A 26 -20.39 17.13 14.04
C GLY A 26 -20.99 16.35 15.22
N ALA A 27 -20.44 16.66 16.39
CA ALA A 27 -21.09 16.94 17.69
C ALA A 27 -22.00 15.89 18.38
N SER A 28 -21.70 15.60 19.66
CA SER A 28 -22.56 15.99 20.80
C SER A 28 -21.89 15.76 22.18
N LYS A 29 -22.40 16.49 23.18
CA LYS A 29 -21.71 17.05 24.36
C LYS A 29 -21.81 16.27 25.69
N SER A 30 -20.99 16.75 26.65
CA SER A 30 -21.21 16.88 28.11
C SER A 30 -20.68 15.72 28.97
N GLY A 31 -19.93 15.92 30.06
CA GLY A 31 -19.45 17.11 30.76
C GLY A 31 -18.88 16.70 32.13
N ARG A 32 -17.87 17.41 32.64
CA ARG A 32 -17.66 17.81 34.05
C ARG A 32 -16.26 18.42 34.18
N VAL A 33 -16.22 19.71 34.48
CA VAL A 33 -15.00 20.51 34.63
C VAL A 33 -14.69 20.62 36.12
N GLU A 34 -13.46 20.25 36.50
CA GLU A 34 -12.89 20.46 37.84
C GLU A 34 -12.45 21.93 37.97
N PRO A 35 -12.69 22.61 39.11
CA PRO A 35 -12.48 24.06 39.19
C PRO A 35 -11.00 24.45 39.19
N GLN A 36 -10.58 25.17 38.14
CA GLN A 36 -9.33 25.91 38.08
C GLN A 36 -9.34 27.12 39.05
N PRO A 37 -8.21 27.46 39.69
CA PRO A 37 -8.10 28.66 40.51
C PRO A 37 -8.19 29.93 39.64
N ALA A 38 -8.70 30.99 40.27
CA ALA A 38 -9.09 32.27 39.68
C ALA A 38 -8.08 32.90 38.69
N PRO A 39 -8.54 33.64 37.66
CA PRO A 39 -7.66 34.28 36.70
C PRO A 39 -6.82 35.37 37.37
N ALA A 40 -5.50 35.21 37.32
CA ALA A 40 -4.60 36.34 37.48
C ALA A 40 -4.95 37.38 36.40
N LYS A 41 -5.20 38.61 36.84
CA LYS A 41 -5.57 39.74 35.98
C LYS A 41 -4.60 39.85 34.82
N ALA A 42 -5.11 39.81 33.59
CA ALA A 42 -4.32 40.11 32.40
C ALA A 42 -3.81 41.55 32.52
N GLN A 43 -2.49 41.73 32.60
CA GLN A 43 -1.89 43.04 32.40
C GLN A 43 -1.96 43.37 30.91
N PRO A 44 -2.43 44.57 30.52
CA PRO A 44 -2.35 45.01 29.14
C PRO A 44 -0.89 45.03 28.70
N GLY A 45 -0.58 44.33 27.60
CA GLY A 45 0.70 44.49 26.92
C GLY A 45 0.85 45.93 26.39
N PRO A 46 2.07 46.40 26.11
CA PRO A 46 2.29 47.75 25.60
C PRO A 46 1.55 47.92 24.26
N GLN A 47 0.55 48.81 24.23
CA GLN A 47 -0.14 49.17 23.01
C GLN A 47 0.78 50.04 22.16
N ARG A 48 1.41 49.45 21.14
CA ARG A 48 2.14 50.23 20.13
C ARG A 48 1.14 50.89 19.19
N PRO A 49 1.32 52.18 18.84
CA PRO A 49 0.47 52.84 17.85
C PRO A 49 0.63 52.17 16.48
N LEU A 50 -0.50 51.83 15.83
CA LEU A 50 -0.59 51.10 14.56
C LEU A 50 0.07 51.77 13.34
N THR A 51 0.60 52.98 13.50
CA THR A 51 1.06 53.86 12.40
C THR A 51 2.56 54.11 12.36
N GLN A 52 3.35 53.45 13.21
CA GLN A 52 4.82 53.55 13.14
C GLN A 52 5.38 52.40 12.27
N PRO A 53 6.25 52.69 11.28
CA PRO A 53 6.93 51.64 10.53
C PRO A 53 7.83 50.85 11.49
N ILE A 54 7.70 49.52 11.44
CA ILE A 54 8.54 48.59 12.20
C ILE A 54 9.96 48.75 11.68
N ASN A 55 10.87 49.26 12.51
CA ASN A 55 12.28 49.39 12.15
C ASN A 55 12.92 47.98 12.11
N GLU A 56 13.97 47.78 11.31
CA GLU A 56 14.60 46.46 11.11
C GLU A 56 15.06 45.78 12.42
N GLY A 57 15.36 46.57 13.46
CA GLY A 57 15.69 46.09 14.81
C GLY A 57 14.50 45.64 15.68
N GLU A 58 13.26 45.79 15.17
CA GLU A 58 12.01 45.52 15.88
C GLU A 58 11.24 44.31 15.29
N LEU A 59 11.76 43.71 14.21
CA LEU A 59 11.28 42.44 13.68
C LEU A 59 11.64 41.31 14.64
N LEU A 60 10.61 40.67 15.21
CA LEU A 60 10.79 39.45 15.99
C LEU A 60 11.37 38.37 15.06
N THR A 61 12.54 37.84 15.40
CA THR A 61 13.10 36.69 14.70
C THR A 61 12.12 35.52 14.86
N PRO A 62 11.57 34.95 13.77
CA PRO A 62 10.64 33.84 13.90
C PRO A 62 11.36 32.69 14.59
N ARG A 63 10.87 32.30 15.77
CA ARG A 63 11.38 31.13 16.47
C ARG A 63 10.90 29.89 15.74
N ILE A 64 11.77 29.29 14.92
CA ILE A 64 11.47 27.99 14.29
C ILE A 64 11.48 26.93 15.40
N VAL A 65 10.30 26.61 15.90
CA VAL A 65 10.10 25.49 16.84
C VAL A 65 10.23 24.20 16.03
N GLY A 66 11.23 23.37 16.35
CA GLY A 66 11.45 22.07 15.69
C GLY A 66 12.55 22.01 14.63
N GLY A 67 13.25 23.12 14.34
CA GLY A 67 14.33 23.16 13.35
C GLY A 67 15.61 22.40 13.74
N ALA A 68 15.73 21.99 15.00
CA ALA A 68 16.86 21.22 15.53
C ALA A 68 16.59 19.71 15.60
N GLN A 69 15.45 19.24 15.08
CA GLN A 69 15.15 17.81 15.08
C GLN A 69 16.03 17.10 14.06
N ASP A 70 16.89 16.22 14.56
CA ASP A 70 17.68 15.31 13.74
C ASP A 70 16.76 14.19 13.22
N TRP A 71 16.30 14.32 11.98
CA TRP A 71 15.45 13.35 11.31
C TRP A 71 16.30 12.17 10.84
N LYS A 72 16.27 11.07 11.60
CA LYS A 72 16.95 9.83 11.23
C LYS A 72 15.96 8.77 10.79
N LEU A 73 16.28 8.09 9.69
CA LEU A 73 15.52 6.94 9.23
C LEU A 73 15.67 5.79 10.25
N PRO A 74 14.57 5.24 10.79
CA PRO A 74 14.67 4.12 11.69
C PRO A 74 15.17 2.86 10.95
N PRO A 75 15.88 1.94 11.63
CA PRO A 75 16.30 0.68 11.03
C PRO A 75 15.09 -0.14 10.55
N LEU A 76 15.18 -0.75 9.37
CA LEU A 76 14.04 -1.45 8.74
C LEU A 76 13.46 -2.57 9.61
N GLY A 77 14.30 -3.32 10.34
CA GLY A 77 13.85 -4.38 11.25
C GLY A 77 13.06 -3.88 12.47
N THR A 78 13.02 -2.57 12.72
CA THR A 78 12.14 -1.97 13.74
C THR A 78 10.75 -1.62 13.22
N ILE A 79 10.58 -1.60 11.89
CA ILE A 79 9.36 -1.17 11.20
C ILE A 79 8.67 -2.36 10.52
N LEU A 80 9.46 -3.25 9.91
CA LEU A 80 8.97 -4.38 9.12
C LEU A 80 9.00 -5.67 9.95
N ASN A 81 7.97 -6.50 9.76
CA ASN A 81 7.95 -7.86 10.28
C ASN A 81 8.71 -8.79 9.34
N ASP A 82 9.32 -9.83 9.90
CA ASP A 82 9.87 -10.93 9.12
C ASP A 82 8.76 -11.73 8.42
N TRP A 83 9.12 -12.39 7.34
CA TRP A 83 8.25 -13.31 6.61
C TRP A 83 8.91 -14.68 6.54
N ASP A 84 8.09 -15.72 6.66
CA ASP A 84 8.56 -17.10 6.56
C ASP A 84 8.33 -17.63 5.14
N ARG A 85 9.26 -18.47 4.66
CA ARG A 85 9.08 -19.21 3.42
C ARG A 85 8.38 -20.52 3.72
N VAL A 86 7.17 -20.66 3.21
CA VAL A 86 6.49 -21.95 3.18
C VAL A 86 7.26 -22.87 2.23
N ALA A 87 7.66 -24.04 2.72
CA ALA A 87 8.30 -25.07 1.92
C ALA A 87 7.34 -25.61 0.84
N ASP A 88 7.89 -25.96 -0.32
CA ASP A 88 7.13 -26.56 -1.40
C ASP A 88 6.87 -28.04 -1.12
N ASP A 89 5.62 -28.48 -1.25
CA ASP A 89 5.22 -29.89 -1.14
C ASP A 89 4.91 -30.45 -2.53
N ASP A 90 5.87 -31.16 -3.10
CA ASP A 90 5.76 -31.82 -4.40
C ASP A 90 4.64 -32.88 -4.44
N ASN A 91 4.34 -33.54 -3.32
CA ASN A 91 3.26 -34.52 -3.27
C ASN A 91 1.91 -33.83 -3.37
N HIS A 92 1.75 -32.68 -2.70
CA HIS A 92 0.55 -31.87 -2.84
C HIS A 92 0.31 -31.46 -4.30
N ILE A 93 1.36 -31.00 -5.00
CA ILE A 93 1.27 -30.62 -6.42
C ILE A 93 0.81 -31.80 -7.28
N ARG A 94 1.42 -32.98 -7.11
CA ARG A 94 1.04 -34.18 -7.89
C ARG A 94 -0.40 -34.61 -7.61
N ASN A 95 -0.83 -34.57 -6.34
CA ASN A 95 -2.18 -34.93 -5.93
C ASN A 95 -3.22 -33.96 -6.52
N GLN A 96 -2.95 -32.65 -6.48
CA GLN A 96 -3.82 -31.64 -7.09
C GLN A 96 -3.87 -31.78 -8.62
N GLY A 97 -2.72 -32.04 -9.27
CA GLY A 97 -2.67 -32.29 -10.71
C GLY A 97 -3.56 -33.47 -11.13
N ARG A 98 -3.49 -34.57 -10.37
CA ARG A 98 -4.38 -35.73 -10.57
C ARG A 98 -5.85 -35.37 -10.36
N LEU A 99 -6.18 -34.63 -9.31
CA LEU A 99 -7.56 -34.20 -9.03
C LEU A 99 -8.12 -33.35 -10.19
N ILE A 100 -7.32 -32.45 -10.76
CA ILE A 100 -7.70 -31.64 -11.92
C ILE A 100 -7.98 -32.53 -13.12
N GLN A 101 -7.09 -33.49 -13.42
CA GLN A 101 -7.29 -34.46 -14.50
C GLN A 101 -8.61 -35.24 -14.35
N GLU A 102 -8.87 -35.79 -13.17
CA GLU A 102 -10.10 -36.53 -12.87
C GLU A 102 -11.34 -35.63 -13.04
N THR A 103 -11.27 -34.39 -12.56
CA THR A 103 -12.36 -33.42 -12.65
C THR A 103 -12.66 -33.01 -14.10
N LEU A 104 -11.63 -32.76 -14.91
CA LEU A 104 -11.80 -32.44 -16.33
C LEU A 104 -12.42 -33.60 -17.11
N ALA A 105 -12.03 -34.84 -16.78
CA ALA A 105 -12.61 -36.03 -17.40
C ALA A 105 -14.13 -36.13 -17.12
N LEU A 106 -14.60 -35.76 -15.92
CA LEU A 106 -16.03 -35.70 -15.60
C LEU A 106 -16.81 -34.71 -16.47
N PHE A 107 -16.17 -33.63 -16.93
CA PHE A 107 -16.76 -32.68 -17.88
C PHE A 107 -16.66 -33.11 -19.35
N GLY A 108 -16.19 -34.34 -19.60
CA GLY A 108 -16.00 -34.86 -20.95
C GLY A 108 -14.75 -34.32 -21.64
N VAL A 109 -13.78 -33.82 -20.87
CA VAL A 109 -12.47 -33.38 -21.36
C VAL A 109 -11.38 -34.27 -20.76
N PRO A 110 -11.06 -35.42 -21.38
CA PRO A 110 -9.90 -36.21 -21.00
C PRO A 110 -8.65 -35.36 -21.07
N ALA A 111 -7.78 -35.46 -20.09
CA ALA A 111 -6.56 -34.66 -20.04
C ALA A 111 -5.46 -35.39 -19.26
N ASP A 112 -4.21 -35.08 -19.56
CA ASP A 112 -3.03 -35.60 -18.89
C ASP A 112 -2.28 -34.48 -18.16
N PHE A 113 -1.85 -34.74 -16.93
CA PHE A 113 -1.02 -33.81 -16.16
C PHE A 113 0.46 -33.95 -16.53
N GLU A 114 1.10 -32.84 -16.93
CA GLU A 114 2.51 -32.82 -17.33
C GLU A 114 3.43 -32.20 -16.27
N GLY A 115 2.92 -31.31 -15.42
CA GLY A 115 3.71 -30.65 -14.39
C GLY A 115 3.06 -29.38 -13.86
N ALA A 116 3.76 -28.63 -13.02
CA ALA A 116 3.25 -27.36 -12.50
C ALA A 116 4.36 -26.33 -12.29
N TYR A 117 4.01 -25.05 -12.42
CA TYR A 117 4.83 -23.91 -12.00
C TYR A 117 4.16 -23.24 -10.79
N LYS A 118 4.82 -23.30 -9.62
CA LYS A 118 4.31 -22.68 -8.40
C LYS A 118 4.74 -21.21 -8.34
N GLY A 119 3.77 -20.34 -8.09
CA GLY A 119 3.98 -18.94 -7.76
C GLY A 119 3.64 -18.62 -6.31
N PRO A 120 3.85 -17.36 -5.87
CA PRO A 120 3.57 -16.93 -4.49
C PRO A 120 2.10 -17.08 -4.09
N SER A 121 1.18 -16.76 -5.02
CA SER A 121 -0.27 -16.77 -4.76
C SER A 121 -1.01 -17.90 -5.48
N VAL A 122 -0.54 -18.27 -6.67
CA VAL A 122 -1.22 -19.23 -7.55
C VAL A 122 -0.24 -20.27 -8.08
N THR A 123 -0.75 -21.47 -8.34
CA THR A 123 0.01 -22.53 -9.01
C THR A 123 -0.59 -22.77 -10.38
N GLN A 124 0.25 -22.73 -11.40
CA GLN A 124 -0.12 -23.06 -12.77
C GLN A 124 0.09 -24.56 -13.00
N TYR A 125 -0.96 -25.27 -13.40
CA TYR A 125 -0.89 -26.68 -13.76
C TYR A 125 -0.81 -26.82 -15.29
N LEU A 126 0.19 -27.54 -15.77
CA LEU A 126 0.39 -27.85 -17.19
C LEU A 126 -0.41 -29.11 -17.49
N ILE A 127 -1.47 -28.92 -18.26
CA ILE A 127 -2.43 -29.96 -18.60
C ILE A 127 -2.48 -30.09 -20.12
N LYS A 128 -2.31 -31.31 -20.62
CA LYS A 128 -2.47 -31.65 -22.02
C LYS A 128 -3.87 -32.23 -22.26
N PRO A 129 -4.79 -31.52 -22.91
CA PRO A 129 -6.11 -32.05 -23.22
C PRO A 129 -6.04 -33.10 -24.34
N GLY A 130 -6.83 -34.15 -24.19
CA GLY A 130 -7.13 -35.12 -25.25
C GLY A 130 -8.28 -34.66 -26.13
N TYR A 131 -8.65 -35.50 -27.10
CA TYR A 131 -9.74 -35.26 -28.04
C TYR A 131 -10.94 -36.16 -27.75
N VAL A 132 -12.15 -35.61 -27.79
CA VAL A 132 -13.40 -36.37 -27.73
C VAL A 132 -14.27 -36.01 -28.93
N GLU A 133 -14.52 -37.00 -29.77
CA GLU A 133 -15.44 -36.89 -30.91
C GLU A 133 -16.88 -36.86 -30.40
N ARG A 134 -17.52 -35.68 -30.43
CA ARG A 134 -18.96 -35.59 -30.23
C ARG A 134 -19.65 -35.76 -31.58
N LYS A 135 -20.38 -36.85 -31.76
CA LYS A 135 -21.31 -37.00 -32.88
C LYS A 135 -22.42 -35.95 -32.71
N SER A 136 -22.31 -34.82 -33.40
CA SER A 136 -23.42 -33.88 -33.54
C SER A 136 -24.58 -34.61 -34.22
N GLY A 137 -25.76 -34.52 -33.64
CA GLY A 137 -26.89 -35.40 -33.88
C GLY A 137 -27.19 -35.70 -35.36
N ALA A 138 -27.45 -36.97 -35.64
CA ALA A 138 -28.16 -37.38 -36.84
C ALA A 138 -29.56 -36.75 -36.82
N GLU A 139 -29.75 -35.70 -37.60
CA GLU A 139 -31.08 -35.19 -37.96
C GLU A 139 -31.80 -36.28 -38.75
N THR A 140 -32.62 -37.05 -38.05
CA THR A 140 -33.52 -38.01 -38.68
C THR A 140 -34.68 -37.21 -39.29
N GLN A 141 -34.55 -36.90 -40.57
CA GLN A 141 -35.64 -36.44 -41.41
C GLN A 141 -36.73 -37.54 -41.43
N ARG A 142 -37.89 -37.24 -40.85
CA ARG A 142 -39.13 -38.01 -40.94
C ARG A 142 -40.28 -37.04 -41.12
#